data_AF-A0A0D6Z9Q7-F1
#
_entry.id   AF-A0A0D6Z9Q7-F1
#
_cell.length_a   1.000
_cell.length_b   1.000
_cell.length_c   1.000
_cell.angle_alpha   90.00
_cell.angle_beta   90.00
_cell.angle_gamma   90.00
#
_symmetry.space_group_name_H-M   'P 1'
#
loop_
_entity.id
_entity.type
_entity.pdbx_description
1 polymer ?
#
loop_
_entity_poly.entity_id
_entity_poly.type
_entity_poly.pdbx_seq_one_letter_code
_entity_poly.pdbx_strand_id
1 'polypeptide(L)'
;MEEAEQLVSMILQSDIAEYYRECLYKVKTNAETQRKVREFVDMKDRYEEVQRFGKYHPDYKDIMGKIRLVKRELDIDLVIAEFKKAENDLQSLLDEVSVIIGRSVSDSVKVPTGNPFFESSCSGGCGSGGSCGCSA
;
A
#
# COMPACT_ATOMS: atom_id res chain seq x y z
N MET A 1 11.51 26.94 6.85
CA MET A 1 12.18 25.63 6.61
C MET A 1 12.32 24.91 7.94
N GLU A 2 12.76 25.63 8.98
CA GLU A 2 12.74 25.23 10.39
C GLU A 2 11.38 24.68 10.89
N GLU A 3 10.27 25.26 10.44
CA GLU A 3 8.93 24.88 10.87
C GLU A 3 8.51 23.50 10.33
N ALA A 4 8.94 23.18 9.11
CA ALA A 4 8.73 21.87 8.50
C ALA A 4 9.59 20.80 9.20
N GLU A 5 10.83 21.14 9.58
CA GLU A 5 11.71 20.25 10.34
C GLU A 5 11.17 19.96 11.74
N GLN A 6 10.60 20.97 12.43
CA GLN A 6 9.92 20.78 13.71
C GLN A 6 8.72 19.85 13.58
N LEU A 7 7.89 20.02 12.55
CA LEU A 7 6.75 19.14 12.27
C LEU A 7 7.20 17.69 12.03
N VAL A 8 8.24 17.49 11.22
CA VAL A 8 8.82 16.16 10.99
C VAL A 8 9.36 15.56 12.29
N SER A 9 10.04 16.35 13.12
CA SER A 9 10.53 15.88 14.42
C SER A 9 9.38 15.44 15.33
N MET A 10 8.28 16.19 15.36
CA MET A 10 7.08 15.82 16.14
C MET A 10 6.47 14.51 15.64
N ILE A 11 6.37 14.33 14.32
CA ILE A 11 5.86 13.08 13.73
C ILE A 11 6.77 11.91 14.08
N LEU A 12 8.09 12.09 13.98
CA LEU A 12 9.08 11.04 14.30
C LEU A 12 9.08 10.63 15.78
N GLN A 13 8.69 11.54 16.68
CA GLN A 13 8.56 11.29 18.11
C GLN A 13 7.17 10.80 18.52
N SER A 14 6.22 10.71 17.59
CA SER A 14 4.88 10.23 17.89
C SER A 14 4.88 8.72 18.19
N ASP A 15 3.93 8.31 19.04
CA ASP A 15 3.69 6.90 19.37
C ASP A 15 3.46 6.04 18.12
N ILE A 16 2.85 6.62 17.06
CA ILE A 16 2.59 5.94 15.78
C ILE A 16 3.92 5.62 15.07
N ALA A 17 4.84 6.58 15.03
CA ALA A 17 6.15 6.38 14.42
C ALA A 17 7.03 5.42 15.25
N GLU A 18 6.94 5.46 16.58
CA GLU A 18 7.61 4.49 17.45
C GLU A 18 7.08 3.08 17.22
N TYR A 19 5.76 2.89 17.23
CA TYR A 19 5.11 1.61 16.96
C TYR A 19 5.46 1.04 15.58
N TYR A 20 5.51 1.89 14.54
CA TYR A 20 6.00 1.49 13.22
C TYR A 20 7.43 0.95 13.27
N ARG A 21 8.34 1.62 14.00
CA ARG A 21 9.75 1.18 14.14
C ARG A 21 9.85 -0.14 14.90
N GLU A 22 9.03 -0.35 15.93
CA GLU A 22 8.96 -1.62 16.64
C GLU A 22 8.47 -2.76 15.74
N CYS A 23 7.39 -2.54 14.99
CA CYS A 23 6.90 -3.52 14.03
C CYS A 23 7.95 -3.84 12.96
N LEU A 24 8.64 -2.81 12.44
CA LEU A 24 9.73 -3.00 11.49
C LEU A 24 10.87 -3.84 12.08
N TYR A 25 11.21 -3.61 13.35
CA TYR A 25 12.21 -4.41 14.06
C TYR A 25 11.78 -5.87 14.22
N LYS A 26 10.51 -6.12 14.56
CA LYS A 26 9.94 -7.47 14.64
C LYS A 26 10.00 -8.19 13.29
N VAL A 27 9.63 -7.53 12.20
CA VAL A 27 9.75 -8.08 10.84
C VAL A 27 11.19 -8.47 10.52
N LYS A 28 12.17 -7.63 10.87
CA LYS A 28 13.61 -7.89 10.60
C LYS A 28 14.20 -8.98 11.46
N THR A 29 13.75 -9.11 12.70
CA THR A 29 14.33 -10.04 13.68
C THR A 29 13.69 -11.43 13.62
N ASN A 30 12.43 -11.53 13.19
CA ASN A 30 11.74 -12.81 13.09
C ASN A 30 12.25 -13.62 11.88
N ALA A 31 12.98 -14.70 12.15
CA ALA A 31 13.57 -15.57 11.13
C ALA A 31 12.53 -16.24 10.21
N GLU A 32 11.36 -16.62 10.75
CA GLU A 32 10.28 -17.25 9.98
C GLU A 32 9.65 -16.25 9.01
N THR A 33 9.31 -15.04 9.50
CA THR A 33 8.81 -13.96 8.66
C THR A 33 9.81 -13.58 7.57
N GLN A 34 11.09 -13.47 7.92
CA GLN A 34 12.16 -13.20 6.95
C GLN A 34 12.31 -14.30 5.89
N ARG A 35 12.11 -15.58 6.26
CA ARG A 35 12.12 -16.69 5.28
C ARG A 35 10.98 -16.53 4.27
N LYS A 36 9.76 -16.29 4.75
CA LYS A 36 8.59 -16.07 3.88
C LYS A 36 8.75 -14.86 2.97
N VAL A 37 9.30 -13.76 3.49
CA VAL A 37 9.59 -12.56 2.70
C VAL A 37 10.58 -12.87 1.57
N ARG A 38 11.68 -13.59 1.86
CA ARG A 38 12.64 -13.99 0.83
C ARG A 38 12.02 -14.88 -0.24
N GLU A 39 11.21 -15.86 0.17
CA GLU A 39 10.50 -16.75 -0.77
C GLU A 39 9.51 -15.98 -1.65
N PHE A 40 8.80 -15.00 -1.08
CA PHE A 40 7.92 -14.13 -1.83
C PHE A 40 8.67 -13.27 -2.85
N VAL A 41 9.80 -12.69 -2.47
CA VAL A 41 10.62 -11.87 -3.38
C VAL A 41 11.17 -12.72 -4.53
N ASP A 42 11.74 -13.89 -4.26
CA ASP A 42 12.23 -14.80 -5.30
C ASP A 42 11.10 -15.24 -6.25
N MET A 43 9.94 -15.59 -5.71
CA MET A 43 8.79 -15.95 -6.54
C MET A 43 8.26 -14.78 -7.35
N LYS A 44 8.33 -13.56 -6.82
CA LYS A 44 7.93 -12.34 -7.52
C LYS A 44 8.86 -12.07 -8.71
N ASP A 45 10.16 -12.20 -8.54
CA ASP A 45 11.14 -12.00 -9.62
C ASP A 45 10.90 -13.00 -10.76
N ARG A 46 10.70 -14.29 -10.42
CA ARG A 46 10.33 -15.33 -11.39
C ARG A 46 8.99 -15.04 -12.07
N TYR A 47 8.02 -14.53 -11.32
CA TYR A 47 6.73 -14.10 -11.87
C TYR A 47 6.89 -12.95 -12.85
N GLU A 48 7.71 -11.94 -12.56
CA GLU A 48 7.97 -10.81 -13.45
C GLU A 48 8.68 -11.25 -14.74
N GLU A 49 9.65 -12.16 -14.65
CA GLU A 49 10.30 -12.77 -15.82
C GLU A 49 9.28 -13.45 -16.73
N VAL A 50 8.44 -14.31 -16.15
CA VAL A 50 7.44 -15.07 -16.89
C VAL A 50 6.31 -14.19 -17.41
N GLN A 51 5.92 -13.15 -16.66
CA GLN A 51 4.98 -12.15 -17.13
C GLN A 51 5.54 -11.36 -18.32
N ARG A 52 6.86 -11.09 -18.36
CA ARG A 52 7.53 -10.36 -19.45
C ARG A 52 7.37 -11.07 -20.80
N PHE A 53 7.45 -12.40 -20.81
CA PHE A 53 7.23 -13.22 -22.02
C PHE A 53 5.75 -13.54 -22.26
N GLY A 54 4.91 -13.40 -21.24
CA GLY A 54 3.47 -13.56 -21.32
C GLY A 54 3.01 -15.02 -21.34
N LYS A 55 1.78 -15.24 -21.82
CA LYS A 55 1.06 -16.54 -21.72
C LYS A 55 1.73 -17.72 -22.42
N TYR A 56 2.76 -17.50 -23.24
CA TYR A 56 3.47 -18.55 -23.99
C TYR A 56 4.64 -19.14 -23.21
N HIS A 57 4.96 -18.61 -22.03
CA HIS A 57 5.97 -19.21 -21.17
C HIS A 57 5.48 -20.56 -20.61
N PRO A 58 6.27 -21.64 -20.68
CA PRO A 58 5.85 -22.98 -20.24
C PRO A 58 5.41 -22.99 -18.77
N ASP A 59 6.11 -22.23 -17.92
CA ASP A 59 5.85 -22.18 -16.47
C ASP A 59 4.79 -21.14 -16.04
N TYR A 60 4.11 -20.47 -16.99
CA TYR A 60 3.18 -19.37 -16.68
C TYR A 60 2.08 -19.76 -15.70
N LYS A 61 1.44 -20.92 -15.90
CA LYS A 61 0.36 -21.39 -15.04
C LYS A 61 0.86 -21.77 -13.65
N ASP A 62 2.02 -22.41 -13.58
CA ASP A 62 2.60 -22.89 -12.32
C ASP A 62 3.04 -21.72 -11.45
N ILE A 63 3.71 -20.73 -12.04
CA ILE A 63 4.17 -19.54 -11.32
C ILE A 63 2.99 -18.68 -10.86
N MET A 64 1.94 -18.55 -11.70
CA MET A 64 0.68 -17.89 -11.30
C MET A 64 0.00 -18.54 -10.09
N GLY A 65 0.06 -19.87 -9.98
CA GLY A 65 -0.43 -20.59 -8.82
C GLY A 65 0.44 -20.37 -7.59
N LYS A 66 1.76 -20.56 -7.75
CA LYS A 66 2.74 -20.48 -6.67
C LYS A 66 2.80 -19.08 -6.05
N ILE A 67 2.82 -18.01 -6.86
CA ILE A 67 2.86 -16.64 -6.32
C ILE A 67 1.64 -16.33 -5.43
N ARG A 68 0.46 -16.87 -5.76
CA ARG A 68 -0.77 -16.68 -4.96
C ARG A 68 -0.69 -17.42 -3.62
N LEU A 69 -0.09 -18.61 -3.61
CA LEU A 69 0.11 -19.38 -2.38
C LEU A 69 1.12 -18.69 -1.46
N VAL A 70 2.29 -18.35 -1.99
CA VAL A 70 3.35 -17.66 -1.23
C VAL A 70 2.87 -16.29 -0.73
N LYS A 71 2.12 -15.54 -1.55
CA LYS A 71 1.48 -14.29 -1.11
C LYS A 71 0.51 -14.52 0.06
N ARG A 72 -0.32 -15.57 0.00
CA ARG A 72 -1.28 -15.88 1.07
C ARG A 72 -0.57 -16.25 2.37
N GLU A 73 0.51 -17.01 2.30
CA GLU A 73 1.31 -17.37 3.47
C GLU A 73 1.96 -16.16 4.14
N LEU A 74 2.37 -15.18 3.32
CA LEU A 74 2.90 -13.90 3.80
C LEU A 74 1.80 -12.99 4.36
N ASP A 75 0.61 -12.98 3.75
CA ASP A 75 -0.54 -12.18 4.22
C ASP A 75 -1.14 -12.71 5.53
N ILE A 76 -1.02 -14.00 5.83
CA ILE A 76 -1.45 -14.61 7.09
C ILE A 76 -0.43 -14.37 8.22
N ASP A 77 0.81 -14.01 7.90
CA ASP A 77 1.84 -13.79 8.90
C ASP A 77 1.49 -12.60 9.81
N LEU A 78 1.30 -12.87 11.10
CA LEU A 78 0.86 -11.86 12.07
C LEU A 78 1.84 -10.69 12.17
N VAL A 79 3.14 -10.94 12.03
CA VAL A 79 4.16 -9.88 12.12
C VAL A 79 4.07 -8.94 10.92
N ILE A 80 3.81 -9.49 9.73
CA ILE A 80 3.57 -8.70 8.51
C ILE A 80 2.24 -7.95 8.61
N ALA A 81 1.17 -8.58 9.12
CA ALA A 81 -0.12 -7.94 9.28
C ALA A 81 -0.06 -6.75 10.26
N GLU A 82 0.62 -6.93 11.40
CA GLU A 82 0.88 -5.85 12.36
C GLU A 82 1.71 -4.72 11.73
N PHE A 83 2.77 -5.05 10.99
CA PHE A 83 3.58 -4.07 10.30
C PHE A 83 2.80 -3.27 9.26
N LYS A 84 2.01 -3.93 8.40
CA LYS A 84 1.16 -3.26 7.40
C LYS A 84 0.13 -2.34 8.06
N LYS A 85 -0.41 -2.75 9.22
CA LYS A 85 -1.31 -1.90 10.00
C LYS A 85 -0.59 -0.64 10.49
N ALA A 86 0.57 -0.80 11.12
CA ALA A 86 1.38 0.33 11.60
C ALA A 86 1.82 1.26 10.46
N GLU A 87 2.14 0.70 9.29
CA GLU A 87 2.46 1.46 8.08
C GLU A 87 1.28 2.29 7.60
N ASN A 88 0.08 1.71 7.51
CA ASN A 88 -1.14 2.44 7.14
C ASN A 88 -1.49 3.53 8.16
N ASP A 89 -1.32 3.27 9.45
CA ASP A 89 -1.60 4.26 10.51
C ASP A 89 -0.65 5.47 10.38
N LEU A 90 0.64 5.22 10.11
CA LEU A 90 1.62 6.28 9.84
C LEU A 90 1.30 7.03 8.54
N GLN A 91 0.87 6.32 7.49
CA GLN A 91 0.47 6.93 6.23
C GLN A 91 -0.77 7.84 6.41
N SER A 92 -1.76 7.40 7.18
CA SER A 92 -2.94 8.20 7.51
C SER A 92 -2.57 9.49 8.23
N LEU A 93 -1.64 9.42 9.19
CA LEU A 93 -1.14 10.61 9.88
C LEU A 93 -0.49 11.61 8.90
N LEU A 94 0.34 11.12 7.97
CA LEU A 94 0.98 11.96 6.95
C LEU A 94 -0.04 12.56 5.97
N ASP A 95 -1.05 11.80 5.58
CA ASP A 95 -2.15 12.25 4.73
C ASP A 95 -2.97 13.35 5.44
N GLU A 96 -3.29 13.19 6.71
CA GLU A 96 -4.01 14.19 7.51
C GLU A 96 -3.22 15.50 7.60
N VAL A 97 -1.93 15.42 7.90
CA VAL A 97 -1.03 16.59 7.93
C VAL A 97 -1.00 17.28 6.56
N SER A 98 -0.94 16.50 5.47
CA SER A 98 -0.93 17.02 4.09
C SER A 98 -2.22 17.76 3.75
N VAL A 99 -3.37 17.23 4.19
CA VAL A 99 -4.68 17.88 4.01
C VAL A 99 -4.77 19.18 4.80
N ILE A 100 -4.30 19.20 6.05
CA ILE A 100 -4.31 20.41 6.90
C ILE A 100 -3.47 21.51 6.24
N ILE A 101 -2.26 21.17 5.79
CA ILE A 101 -1.38 22.13 5.10
C ILE A 101 -2.04 22.61 3.80
N GLY A 102 -2.55 21.70 2.96
CA GLY A 102 -3.20 22.05 1.70
C GLY A 102 -4.38 23.01 1.86
N ARG A 103 -5.25 22.75 2.84
CA ARG A 103 -6.39 23.63 3.16
C ARG A 103 -5.96 24.97 3.73
N SER A 104 -4.90 25.00 4.54
CA SER A 104 -4.38 26.27 5.11
C SER A 104 -3.86 27.25 4.06
N VAL A 105 -3.45 26.74 2.88
CA VAL A 105 -2.97 27.56 1.76
C VAL A 105 -4.10 27.89 0.78
N SER A 106 -5.10 27.01 0.60
CA SER A 106 -6.31 27.28 -0.18
C SER A 106 -7.40 26.22 0.03
N ASP A 107 -8.62 26.66 0.34
CA ASP A 107 -9.81 25.80 0.46
C ASP A 107 -10.18 25.05 -0.84
N SER A 108 -9.59 25.43 -1.97
CA SER A 108 -9.91 24.90 -3.30
C SER A 108 -8.82 23.98 -3.90
N VAL A 109 -7.73 23.73 -3.18
CA VAL A 109 -6.68 22.80 -3.63
C VAL A 109 -7.07 21.36 -3.29
N LYS A 110 -7.22 20.53 -4.32
CA LYS A 110 -7.41 19.09 -4.17
C LYS A 110 -6.06 18.44 -3.85
N VAL A 111 -5.89 17.97 -2.63
CA VAL A 111 -4.71 17.21 -2.21
C VAL A 111 -4.98 15.73 -2.52
N PRO A 112 -4.21 15.10 -3.43
CA PRO A 112 -4.29 13.66 -3.63
C PRO A 112 -3.74 12.99 -2.38
N THR A 113 -4.61 12.62 -1.46
CA THR A 113 -4.29 11.71 -0.36
C THR A 113 -4.28 10.31 -0.95
N GLY A 114 -3.28 9.50 -0.62
CA GLY A 114 -3.08 8.16 -1.22
C GLY A 114 -4.19 7.15 -0.93
N ASN A 115 -5.26 7.58 -0.25
CA ASN A 115 -6.39 6.78 0.18
C ASN A 115 -7.66 7.14 -0.63
N PRO A 116 -8.21 6.22 -1.46
CA PRO A 116 -9.40 6.46 -2.28
C PRO A 116 -10.67 6.77 -1.45
N PHE A 117 -10.63 6.58 -0.13
CA PHE A 117 -11.71 6.95 0.78
C PHE A 117 -11.92 8.47 0.88
N PHE A 118 -10.89 9.28 0.63
CA PHE A 118 -11.00 10.75 0.63
C PHE A 118 -11.36 11.35 -0.73
N GLU A 119 -11.23 10.57 -1.82
CA GLU A 119 -11.64 11.01 -3.17
C GLU A 119 -13.16 10.86 -3.42
N SER A 120 -13.91 10.19 -2.54
CA SER A 120 -15.34 9.90 -2.77
C SER A 120 -16.29 11.09 -2.63
N SER A 121 -15.77 12.33 -2.55
CA SER A 121 -16.57 13.54 -2.71
C SER A 121 -16.26 14.17 -4.07
N CYS A 122 -17.15 13.89 -5.03
CA CYS A 122 -17.33 14.63 -6.30
C CYS A 122 -16.42 14.24 -7.49
N SER A 123 -16.65 13.06 -8.08
CA SER A 123 -16.37 12.79 -9.51
C SER A 123 -17.17 11.58 -10.03
N GLY A 124 -18.50 11.63 -9.91
CA GLY A 124 -19.38 10.83 -10.75
C GLY A 124 -19.25 11.28 -12.21
N GLY A 125 -18.28 10.70 -12.92
CA GLY A 125 -17.93 11.04 -14.29
C GLY A 125 -17.61 9.80 -15.12
N CYS A 126 -18.66 9.20 -15.69
CA CYS A 126 -18.63 8.22 -16.79
C CYS A 126 -20.09 8.05 -17.23
N GLY A 127 -20.52 8.26 -18.46
CA GLY A 127 -19.87 8.70 -19.69
C GLY A 127 -20.94 8.63 -20.79
N SER A 128 -21.14 9.72 -21.52
CA SER A 128 -21.98 9.74 -22.72
C SER A 128 -21.42 8.79 -23.78
N GLY A 129 -22.21 7.80 -24.20
CA GLY A 129 -21.95 7.02 -25.43
C GLY A 129 -22.06 5.51 -25.26
N GLY A 130 -23.25 4.96 -25.45
CA GLY A 130 -23.43 3.51 -25.68
C GLY A 130 -24.78 3.00 -25.17
N SER A 131 -25.67 2.67 -26.10
CA SER A 131 -27.00 2.09 -25.88
C SER A 131 -27.02 0.88 -24.94
N CYS A 132 -27.56 1.04 -23.74
CA CYS A 132 -27.95 -0.08 -22.86
C CYS A 132 -29.45 -0.31 -22.97
N GLY A 133 -29.83 -1.31 -23.77
CA GLY A 133 -31.20 -1.84 -23.81
C GLY A 133 -31.46 -2.74 -22.61
N CYS A 134 -32.42 -2.36 -21.78
CA CYS A 134 -33.03 -3.25 -20.79
C CYS A 134 -34.48 -3.47 -21.23
N SER A 135 -34.83 -4.71 -21.58
CA SER A 135 -36.22 -5.15 -21.65
C SER A 135 -36.70 -5.46 -20.23
N ALA A 136 -37.93 -5.05 -19.95
CA ALA A 136 -38.66 -5.24 -18.70
C ALA A 136 -38.88 -6.72 -18.35
#